data_AF-A0A7X8LZR7-F1
#
_entry.id   AF-A0A7X8LZR7-F1
#
_cell.length_a   1.000
_cell.length_b   1.000
_cell.length_c   1.000
_cell.angle_alpha   90.00
_cell.angle_beta   90.00
_cell.angle_gamma   90.00
#
_symmetry.space_group_name_H-M   'P 1'
#
loop_
_entity.id
_entity.type
_entity.pdbx_description
1 polymer ?
#
loop_
_entity_poly.entity_id
_entity_poly.type
_entity_poly.pdbx_seq_one_letter_code
_entity_poly.pdbx_strand_id
1 'polypeptide(L)' 'MNALEIKNLSKAYKGFKLDNISLTLPKGCIMGLIGENGAGK' A
#
# COMPACT_ATOMS: atom_id res chain seq x y z
N MET A 1 13.89 2.26 -12.95
CA MET A 1 12.64 3.00 -13.29
C MET A 1 11.49 2.28 -12.60
N ASN A 2 10.69 2.99 -11.81
CA ASN A 2 9.60 2.37 -11.03
C ASN A 2 8.30 2.36 -11.86
N ALA A 3 7.46 1.35 -11.64
CA ALA A 3 6.13 1.22 -12.22
C ALA A 3 5.07 1.93 -11.35
N LEU A 4 5.23 1.88 -10.03
CA LEU A 4 4.35 2.52 -9.06
C LEU A 4 5.19 3.08 -7.90
N GLU A 5 4.84 4.28 -7.47
CA GLU A 5 5.33 4.88 -6.23
C GLU A 5 4.15 5.44 -5.44
N ILE A 6 3.98 4.97 -4.20
CA ILE A 6 3.07 5.50 -3.20
C ILE A 6 3.94 6.11 -2.11
N LYS A 7 3.66 7.36 -1.74
CA LYS A 7 4.39 8.07 -0.69
C LYS A 7 3.41 8.63 0.32
N ASN A 8 3.64 8.31 1.59
CA ASN A 8 2.93 8.86 2.74
C ASN A 8 1.39 8.78 2.61
N LEU A 9 0.89 7.65 2.09
CA LEU A 9 -0.54 7.44 1.94
C LEU A 9 -1.16 7.22 3.32
N SER A 10 -2.03 8.15 3.71
CA SER A 10 -2.89 8.01 4.88
C SER A 10 -4.35 8.06 4.46
N LYS A 11 -5.15 7.11 4.95
CA LYS A 11 -6.58 7.07 4.73
C LYS A 11 -7.28 6.55 5.97
N ALA A 12 -8.22 7.33 6.48
CA ALA A 12 -9.03 6.96 7.63
C ALA A 12 -10.49 6.69 7.22
N TYR A 13 -11.04 5.64 7.80
CA TYR A 13 -12.45 5.29 7.84
C TYR A 13 -12.85 5.06 9.30
N LYS A 14 -14.14 4.95 9.60
CA LYS A 14 -14.58 4.67 10.97
C LYS A 14 -14.03 3.30 11.42
N GLY A 15 -13.14 3.31 12.42
CA GLY A 15 -12.55 2.10 12.99
C GLY A 15 -11.39 1.49 12.21
N PHE A 16 -10.91 2.13 11.14
CA PHE A 16 -9.79 1.63 10.34
C PHE A 16 -8.96 2.79 9.76
N LYS A 17 -7.64 2.67 9.80
CA LYS A 17 -6.72 3.68 9.26
C LYS A 17 -5.53 3.02 8.59
N LEU A 18 -5.27 3.39 7.34
CA LEU A 18 -3.95 3.33 6.74
C LEU A 18 -3.20 4.60 7.16
N ASP A 19 -2.01 4.44 7.72
CA ASP A 19 -1.22 5.56 8.22
C ASP A 19 0.18 5.56 7.63
N ASN A 20 0.49 6.61 6.88
CA ASN A 20 1.80 6.90 6.34
C ASN A 20 2.43 5.74 5.55
N ILE A 21 1.65 5.06 4.72
CA ILE A 21 2.13 3.93 3.91
C ILE A 21 2.91 4.45 2.72
N SER A 22 4.12 3.92 2.53
CA SER A 22 4.93 4.14 1.34
C SER A 22 5.30 2.82 0.69
N LEU A 23 5.17 2.75 -0.63
CA LEU A 23 5.41 1.54 -1.43
C LEU A 23 6.06 1.92 -2.75
N THR A 24 7.07 1.18 -3.16
CA THR A 24 7.68 1.31 -4.49
C THR A 24 7.64 -0.04 -5.19
N LEU A 25 7.09 -0.06 -6.40
CA LEU A 25 7.11 -1.22 -7.29
C LEU A 25 8.04 -0.96 -8.47
N PRO A 26 9.19 -1.65 -8.56
CA PRO A 26 10.06 -1.57 -9.73
C PRO A 26 9.36 -2.09 -11.01
N LYS A 27 9.69 -1.52 -12.17
CA LYS A 27 9.20 -2.06 -13.46
C LYS A 27 9.71 -3.48 -13.66
N GLY A 28 8.82 -4.37 -14.13
CA GLY A 28 9.13 -5.77 -14.41
C GLY A 28 9.00 -6.71 -13.20
N CYS A 29 8.66 -6.19 -12.02
CA CYS A 29 8.38 -7.02 -10.84
C CYS A 29 6.90 -7.39 -10.74
N ILE A 30 6.64 -8.63 -10.30
CA ILE A 30 5.31 -9.07 -9.86
C ILE A 30 5.26 -8.95 -8.34
N MET A 31 4.24 -8.28 -7.81
CA MET A 31 4.05 -8.08 -6.38
C MET A 31 2.67 -8.58 -5.95
N GLY A 32 2.62 -9.35 -4.86
CA GLY A 32 1.39 -9.71 -4.17
C GLY A 32 1.27 -8.96 -2.85
N LEU A 33 0.10 -8.39 -2.57
CA LEU A 33 -0.21 -7.75 -1.30
C LEU A 33 -1.05 -8.72 -0.46
N ILE A 34 -0.48 -9.22 0.66
CA ILE A 34 -1.04 -10.33 1.46
C ILE A 34 -1.22 -9.90 2.93
N GLY A 35 -2.20 -10.50 3.62
CA GLY A 35 -2.58 -10.19 5.01
C GLY A 35 -4.04 -10.51 5.28
N GLU A 36 -4.51 -10.25 6.49
CA GLU A 36 -5.86 -10.60 6.95
C GLU A 36 -6.97 -9.68 6.39
N ASN A 37 -8.23 -10.07 6.55
CA ASN A 37 -9.38 -9.24 6.18
C ASN A 37 -9.41 -7.97 7.03
N GLY A 38 -9.54 -6.81 6.38
CA GLY A 38 -9.51 -5.51 7.06
C GLY A 38 -8.11 -4.92 7.28
N ALA A 39 -7.03 -5.58 6.83
CA ALA A 39 -5.66 -5.07 7.00
C ALA A 39 -5.29 -3.87 6.10
N GLY A 40 -6.16 -3.49 5.15
CA GLY A 40 -5.90 -2.37 4.25
C GLY A 40 -5.06 -2.67 3.02
N LYS A 41 -5.09 -3.95 2.61
CA LYS A 41 -4.57 -4.40 1.31
C LYS A 41 -5.46 -3.91 0.17
#